data_AF-A0A952PDW6-F1
#
_entry.id   AF-A0A952PDW6-F1
#
_cell.length_a   1.000
_cell.length_b   1.000
_cell.length_c   1.000
_cell.angle_alpha   90.00
_cell.angle_beta   90.00
_cell.angle_gamma   90.00
#
_symmetry.space_group_name_H-M   'P 1'
#
loop_
_entity.id
_entity.type
_entity.pdbx_description
1 polymer ?
#
loop_
_entity_poly.entity_id
_entity_poly.type
_entity_poly.pdbx_seq_one_letter_code
_entity_poly.pdbx_strand_id
1 'polypeptide(L)'
;MAAIQQLHNIELSGFLKILNASGYLDIDKNELRNARIQNLAVEPASPVEGQIFYNTAKNLFGYWNGSAWVYPALGNKFIDTNSVDMDYNTSTNELTANVKVAGGGGVEITGSGVQLANSGVSSGTYTKVTVDAKGRVTTGANIGSGDLPAHNHTSTDVTDFHTAVRTNRLDQMANPTANLNLNGQKITNLAEPTASGDAATKNYVDGAIAGLKWKASVKVATTANITLSGAQTIDGVAVGVGDRVLVKNQNTASQNGIYVVAASTWSRATDADAWTELVSAAVFVEQGTVNADSAYTCTSDAGGTLGSTAVTWTTFAGTQTFSASLGVQKVGNDFRASFETDSIELNGNNFRVKTDTTKAIERTAGGLAVKADGTTIEISGGTLSLVNAYRTRKFVGTITGNGSAKTFAVTHNFATREVIVEVYDPTTYDTILLGVTRNSTNQVTVEFAVAPVNAKQYTVVVIG
;
A
#
# COMPACT_ATOMS: atom_id res chain seq x y z
N MET A 1 -182.87 -4.76 -16.60
CA MET A 1 -183.25 -6.19 -16.47
C MET A 1 -183.22 -6.77 -17.87
N ALA A 2 -182.36 -7.69 -18.31
CA ALA A 2 -181.26 -8.50 -17.78
C ALA A 2 -180.34 -8.77 -19.01
N ALA A 3 -179.02 -9.00 -18.96
CA ALA A 3 -178.15 -9.45 -17.90
C ALA A 3 -176.74 -8.85 -18.11
N ILE A 4 -176.22 -8.24 -17.04
CA ILE A 4 -174.81 -8.01 -16.79
C ILE A 4 -174.31 -9.28 -16.11
N GLN A 5 -173.42 -10.05 -16.74
CA GLN A 5 -172.47 -10.98 -16.10
C GLN A 5 -171.68 -11.76 -17.17
N GLN A 6 -170.51 -11.26 -17.59
CA GLN A 6 -169.37 -12.11 -18.01
C GLN A 6 -168.06 -11.32 -18.28
N LEU A 7 -167.68 -10.38 -17.42
CA LEU A 7 -166.36 -9.71 -17.46
C LEU A 7 -165.69 -9.68 -16.08
N HIS A 8 -165.64 -10.84 -15.40
CA HIS A 8 -164.77 -11.05 -14.24
C HIS A 8 -164.05 -12.40 -14.40
N ASN A 9 -162.77 -12.33 -14.80
CA ASN A 9 -161.65 -13.26 -14.54
C ASN A 9 -160.59 -13.22 -15.66
N ILE A 10 -160.03 -12.04 -15.94
CA ILE A 10 -158.68 -11.97 -16.53
C ILE A 10 -157.71 -11.99 -15.36
N GLU A 11 -157.17 -13.16 -15.00
CA GLU A 11 -156.05 -13.22 -14.05
C GLU A 11 -154.79 -12.62 -14.69
N LEU A 12 -154.29 -11.50 -14.15
CA LEU A 12 -153.00 -10.90 -14.52
C LEU A 12 -151.79 -11.82 -14.23
N SER A 13 -151.98 -12.94 -13.53
CA SER A 13 -150.97 -13.98 -13.26
C SER A 13 -150.42 -14.62 -14.56
N GLY A 14 -151.21 -14.66 -15.63
CA GLY A 14 -150.81 -15.22 -16.93
C GLY A 14 -149.89 -14.31 -17.76
N PHE A 15 -150.03 -12.98 -17.63
CA PHE A 15 -149.28 -12.03 -18.46
C PHE A 15 -147.82 -11.88 -18.02
N LEU A 16 -147.55 -12.07 -16.71
CA LEU A 16 -146.21 -11.92 -16.13
C LEU A 16 -145.32 -13.18 -16.29
N LYS A 17 -145.92 -14.36 -16.51
CA LYS A 17 -145.17 -15.60 -16.82
C LYS A 17 -144.59 -15.62 -18.24
N ILE A 18 -145.12 -14.83 -19.17
CA ILE A 18 -144.66 -14.80 -20.58
C ILE A 18 -143.28 -14.11 -20.71
N LEU A 19 -142.93 -13.17 -19.81
CA LEU A 19 -141.60 -12.53 -19.83
C LEU A 19 -140.48 -13.39 -19.19
N ASN A 20 -140.83 -14.38 -18.36
CA ASN A 20 -139.85 -15.28 -17.72
C ASN A 20 -139.75 -16.64 -18.43
N ALA A 21 -139.97 -16.69 -19.74
CA ALA A 21 -139.84 -17.92 -20.52
C ALA A 21 -138.37 -18.39 -20.66
N SER A 22 -137.38 -17.56 -20.28
CA SER A 22 -135.96 -17.83 -20.52
C SER A 22 -135.05 -17.72 -19.29
N GLY A 23 -135.61 -17.60 -18.07
CA GLY A 23 -134.84 -17.68 -16.81
C GLY A 23 -133.90 -16.52 -16.51
N TYR A 24 -134.04 -15.40 -17.23
CA TYR A 24 -133.19 -14.21 -17.07
C TYR A 24 -133.60 -13.29 -15.90
N LEU A 25 -134.79 -13.50 -15.31
CA LEU A 25 -135.25 -12.83 -14.10
C LEU A 25 -135.65 -13.87 -13.05
N ASP A 26 -134.88 -13.95 -11.96
CA ASP A 26 -135.20 -14.78 -10.80
C ASP A 26 -135.92 -13.90 -9.76
N ILE A 27 -137.26 -14.00 -9.75
CA ILE A 27 -138.12 -13.20 -8.87
C ILE A 27 -138.06 -13.66 -7.41
N ASP A 28 -137.64 -14.89 -7.15
CA ASP A 28 -137.52 -15.43 -5.79
C ASP A 28 -136.26 -14.89 -5.10
N LYS A 29 -135.23 -14.53 -5.87
CA LYS A 29 -133.97 -13.93 -5.37
C LYS A 29 -133.79 -12.44 -5.67
N ASN A 30 -134.72 -11.83 -6.39
CA ASN A 30 -134.57 -10.46 -6.91
C ASN A 30 -133.29 -10.28 -7.76
N GLU A 31 -132.90 -11.31 -8.53
CA GLU A 31 -131.67 -11.31 -9.34
C GLU A 31 -131.97 -11.19 -10.85
N LEU A 32 -131.22 -10.34 -11.54
CA LEU A 32 -131.09 -10.36 -13.00
C LEU A 32 -129.93 -11.29 -13.39
N ARG A 33 -130.21 -12.35 -14.16
CA ARG A 33 -129.20 -13.38 -14.51
C ARG A 33 -128.73 -13.24 -15.95
N ASN A 34 -127.40 -13.39 -16.14
CA ASN A 34 -126.73 -13.21 -17.43
C ASN A 34 -127.08 -11.86 -18.10
N ALA A 35 -127.39 -10.86 -17.29
CA ALA A 35 -127.77 -9.55 -17.78
C ALA A 35 -126.55 -8.87 -18.39
N ARG A 36 -126.65 -8.54 -19.68
CA ARG A 36 -125.77 -7.57 -20.30
C ARG A 36 -126.34 -6.19 -20.00
N ILE A 37 -125.59 -5.38 -19.25
CA ILE A 37 -125.94 -3.97 -19.05
C ILE A 37 -125.80 -3.20 -20.36
N GLN A 38 -126.42 -2.02 -20.42
CA GLN A 38 -126.37 -1.19 -21.62
C GLN A 38 -124.91 -0.85 -21.99
N ASN A 39 -124.48 -1.20 -23.20
CA ASN A 39 -123.16 -0.86 -23.72
C ASN A 39 -123.28 0.37 -24.63
N LEU A 40 -122.64 1.47 -24.26
CA LEU A 40 -122.62 2.70 -25.06
C LEU A 40 -121.21 3.29 -25.07
N ALA A 41 -120.81 3.92 -26.17
CA ALA A 41 -119.55 4.66 -26.24
C ALA A 41 -119.63 6.03 -25.52
N VAL A 42 -120.84 6.55 -25.35
CA VAL A 42 -121.12 7.86 -24.74
C VAL A 42 -122.11 7.68 -23.59
N GLU A 43 -121.97 8.51 -22.57
CA GLU A 43 -122.87 8.56 -21.42
C GLU A 43 -124.31 8.88 -21.84
N PRO A 44 -125.33 8.14 -21.34
CA PRO A 44 -126.74 8.46 -21.59
C PRO A 44 -127.07 9.93 -21.25
N ALA A 45 -127.74 10.63 -22.18
CA ALA A 45 -127.99 12.07 -22.10
C ALA A 45 -129.13 12.48 -21.15
N SER A 46 -129.95 11.53 -20.68
CA SER A 46 -131.02 11.78 -19.70
C SER A 46 -131.05 10.65 -18.67
N PRO A 47 -130.03 10.55 -17.82
CA PRO A 47 -129.88 9.43 -16.92
C PRO A 47 -130.82 9.52 -15.71
N VAL A 48 -131.23 8.36 -15.22
CA VAL A 48 -131.98 8.21 -13.96
C VAL A 48 -131.04 7.79 -12.84
N GLU A 49 -131.29 8.25 -11.61
CA GLU A 49 -130.47 7.87 -10.45
C GLU A 49 -130.42 6.34 -10.28
N GLY A 50 -129.22 5.82 -10.09
CA GLY A 50 -128.96 4.38 -10.04
C GLY A 50 -128.82 3.70 -11.40
N GLN A 51 -128.95 4.41 -12.53
CA GLN A 51 -128.75 3.82 -13.85
C GLN A 51 -127.30 3.35 -14.00
N ILE A 52 -127.12 2.12 -14.49
CA ILE A 52 -125.81 1.49 -14.73
C ILE A 52 -125.61 1.21 -16.21
N PHE A 53 -124.40 1.47 -16.72
CA PHE A 53 -124.03 1.13 -18.09
C PHE A 53 -122.53 0.82 -18.20
N TYR A 54 -122.15 0.12 -19.26
CA TYR A 54 -120.75 -0.08 -19.61
C TYR A 54 -120.35 0.94 -20.68
N ASN A 55 -119.41 1.83 -20.35
CA ASN A 55 -118.86 2.75 -21.33
C ASN A 55 -117.80 2.02 -22.16
N THR A 56 -118.11 1.73 -23.43
CA THR A 56 -117.22 0.99 -24.33
C THR A 56 -116.05 1.82 -24.83
N ALA A 57 -116.09 3.16 -24.73
CA ALA A 57 -114.94 4.00 -25.05
C ALA A 57 -113.92 4.04 -23.89
N LYS A 58 -114.42 4.03 -22.64
CA LYS A 58 -113.58 4.01 -21.44
C LYS A 58 -113.20 2.58 -20.99
N ASN A 59 -113.89 1.56 -21.49
CA ASN A 59 -113.84 0.16 -21.03
C ASN A 59 -114.12 -0.01 -19.53
N LEU A 60 -115.00 0.83 -18.98
CA LEU A 60 -115.32 0.87 -17.56
C LEU A 60 -116.83 0.81 -17.31
N PHE A 61 -117.20 0.20 -16.18
CA PHE A 61 -118.54 0.26 -15.62
C PHE A 61 -118.79 1.66 -15.03
N GLY A 62 -119.92 2.27 -15.38
CA GLY A 62 -120.35 3.55 -14.82
C GLY A 62 -121.75 3.47 -14.23
N TYR A 63 -122.00 4.24 -13.17
CA TYR A 63 -123.34 4.43 -12.60
C TYR A 63 -123.67 5.91 -12.43
N TRP A 64 -124.94 6.29 -12.59
CA TRP A 64 -125.42 7.65 -12.37
C TRP A 64 -125.83 7.84 -10.91
N ASN A 65 -125.24 8.79 -10.22
CA ASN A 65 -125.48 9.05 -8.80
C ASN A 65 -126.52 10.16 -8.53
N GLY A 66 -127.29 10.56 -9.55
CA GLY A 66 -128.24 11.68 -9.45
C GLY A 66 -127.66 13.02 -9.93
N SER A 67 -126.34 13.14 -10.12
CA SER A 67 -125.71 14.39 -10.60
C SER A 67 -124.59 14.20 -11.62
N ALA A 68 -123.90 13.05 -11.62
CA ALA A 68 -122.81 12.74 -12.54
C ALA A 68 -122.67 11.22 -12.77
N TRP A 69 -122.02 10.85 -13.87
CA TRP A 69 -121.58 9.47 -14.13
C TRP A 69 -120.28 9.19 -13.36
N VAL A 70 -120.28 8.14 -12.52
CA VAL A 70 -119.14 7.75 -11.68
C VAL A 70 -118.52 6.45 -12.19
N TYR A 71 -117.18 6.44 -12.30
CA TYR A 71 -116.38 5.27 -12.70
C TYR A 71 -115.39 4.90 -11.57
N PRO A 72 -115.54 3.75 -10.91
CA PRO A 72 -114.61 3.32 -9.85
C PRO A 72 -113.22 2.99 -10.43
N ALA A 73 -112.16 3.63 -9.94
CA ALA A 73 -110.78 3.31 -10.32
C ALA A 73 -110.31 2.02 -9.63
N LEU A 74 -109.82 1.06 -10.41
CA LEU A 74 -109.10 -0.10 -9.87
C LEU A 74 -107.64 0.32 -9.61
N GLY A 75 -107.22 0.28 -8.34
CA GLY A 75 -105.94 0.82 -7.86
C GLY A 75 -104.68 0.17 -8.49
N ASN A 76 -103.78 1.04 -8.93
CA ASN A 76 -102.35 0.92 -9.24
C ASN A 76 -101.73 -0.50 -9.29
N LYS A 77 -101.66 -1.10 -10.49
CA LYS A 77 -100.77 -2.24 -10.77
C LYS A 77 -99.82 -1.90 -11.93
N PHE A 78 -98.67 -1.32 -11.60
CA PHE A 78 -97.51 -1.17 -12.50
C PHE A 78 -96.63 -2.43 -12.39
N ILE A 79 -96.52 -3.23 -13.46
CA ILE A 79 -95.29 -3.94 -13.83
C ILE A 79 -95.31 -4.06 -15.36
N ASP A 80 -94.41 -3.34 -16.04
CA ASP A 80 -93.93 -3.72 -17.36
C ASP A 80 -92.40 -3.87 -17.27
N THR A 81 -91.91 -4.91 -17.92
CA THR A 81 -90.58 -5.51 -18.03
C THR A 81 -89.44 -4.57 -18.48
N ASN A 82 -89.68 -3.26 -18.56
CA ASN A 82 -88.72 -2.23 -18.96
C ASN A 82 -88.48 -1.16 -17.86
N SER A 83 -89.03 -1.36 -16.66
CA SER A 83 -88.90 -0.42 -15.55
C SER A 83 -87.79 -0.86 -14.58
N VAL A 84 -86.96 0.11 -14.16
CA VAL A 84 -86.11 -0.03 -12.96
C VAL A 84 -87.04 -0.24 -11.76
N ASP A 85 -86.81 -1.31 -10.98
CA ASP A 85 -87.56 -1.56 -9.76
C ASP A 85 -87.04 -0.59 -8.68
N MET A 86 -87.93 0.29 -8.18
CA MET A 86 -87.58 1.29 -7.18
C MET A 86 -88.44 1.07 -5.93
N ASP A 87 -87.81 0.63 -4.85
CA ASP A 87 -88.43 0.48 -3.54
C ASP A 87 -88.25 1.75 -2.72
N TYR A 88 -89.35 2.39 -2.30
CA TYR A 88 -89.31 3.56 -1.42
C TYR A 88 -89.52 3.16 0.04
N ASN A 89 -88.49 3.36 0.88
CA ASN A 89 -88.56 3.19 2.32
C ASN A 89 -89.11 4.46 2.98
N THR A 90 -90.38 4.44 3.38
CA THR A 90 -91.05 5.57 4.02
C THR A 90 -90.52 5.92 5.41
N SER A 91 -89.81 4.99 6.07
CA SER A 91 -89.21 5.20 7.40
C SER A 91 -87.89 5.98 7.34
N THR A 92 -87.12 5.82 6.26
CA THR A 92 -85.85 6.52 6.06
C THR A 92 -85.94 7.61 4.99
N ASN A 93 -87.10 7.75 4.34
CA ASN A 93 -87.33 8.61 3.17
C ASN A 93 -86.39 8.30 1.98
N GLU A 94 -85.91 7.07 1.87
CA GLU A 94 -84.95 6.65 0.84
C GLU A 94 -85.63 5.85 -0.27
N LEU A 95 -85.23 6.11 -1.52
CA LEU A 95 -85.61 5.32 -2.68
C LEU A 95 -84.42 4.43 -3.08
N THR A 96 -84.58 3.11 -3.01
CA THR A 96 -83.56 2.12 -3.40
C THR A 96 -83.93 1.43 -4.70
N ALA A 97 -83.00 1.37 -5.64
CA ALA A 97 -83.17 0.65 -6.91
C ALA A 97 -81.97 -0.27 -7.16
N ASN A 98 -82.23 -1.54 -7.50
CA ASN A 98 -81.17 -2.49 -7.87
C ASN A 98 -80.87 -2.38 -9.38
N VAL A 99 -79.86 -1.58 -9.75
CA VAL A 99 -79.42 -1.48 -11.16
C VAL A 99 -78.45 -2.62 -11.47
N LYS A 100 -78.93 -3.65 -12.17
CA LYS A 100 -78.12 -4.79 -12.61
C LYS A 100 -77.35 -4.43 -13.89
N VAL A 101 -76.06 -4.09 -13.78
CA VAL A 101 -75.22 -3.78 -14.94
C VAL A 101 -74.59 -5.08 -15.47
N ALA A 102 -75.01 -5.53 -16.65
CA ALA A 102 -74.43 -6.69 -17.29
C ALA A 102 -73.10 -6.32 -17.94
N GLY A 103 -72.00 -6.87 -17.43
CA GLY A 103 -70.71 -6.94 -18.12
C GLY A 103 -69.73 -5.81 -17.80
N GLY A 104 -68.98 -5.97 -16.70
CA GLY A 104 -67.58 -5.52 -16.52
C GLY A 104 -67.22 -4.03 -16.64
N GLY A 105 -68.04 -3.18 -17.25
CA GLY A 105 -67.91 -1.74 -17.27
C GLY A 105 -68.77 -1.14 -16.17
N GLY A 106 -68.22 -0.23 -15.38
CA GLY A 106 -68.98 0.48 -14.36
C GLY A 106 -70.15 1.27 -14.93
N VAL A 107 -71.01 1.79 -14.05
CA VAL A 107 -72.12 2.69 -14.42
C VAL A 107 -71.54 3.98 -15.01
N GLU A 108 -71.70 4.18 -16.32
CA GLU A 108 -71.34 5.44 -16.99
C GLU A 108 -72.48 6.45 -16.85
N ILE A 109 -72.24 7.55 -16.13
CA ILE A 109 -73.20 8.65 -15.94
C ILE A 109 -72.77 9.82 -16.81
N THR A 110 -73.42 9.97 -17.97
CA THR A 110 -73.11 10.99 -18.99
C THR A 110 -73.84 12.34 -18.77
N GLY A 111 -74.53 12.52 -17.64
CA GLY A 111 -75.21 13.77 -17.24
C GLY A 111 -75.36 13.91 -15.72
N SER A 112 -75.75 15.10 -15.24
CA SER A 112 -75.68 15.57 -13.83
C SER A 112 -76.47 14.79 -12.75
N GLY A 113 -76.91 13.56 -13.00
CA GLY A 113 -77.91 12.87 -12.18
C GLY A 113 -77.40 11.98 -11.03
N VAL A 114 -76.10 11.64 -10.99
CA VAL A 114 -75.54 10.87 -9.87
C VAL A 114 -74.43 11.68 -9.20
N GLN A 115 -74.78 12.26 -8.06
CA GLN A 115 -73.85 13.01 -7.23
C GLN A 115 -73.17 12.05 -6.26
N LEU A 116 -71.92 11.69 -6.55
CA LEU A 116 -71.05 11.05 -5.56
C LEU A 116 -70.70 12.11 -4.50
N ALA A 117 -70.81 11.76 -3.22
CA ALA A 117 -70.33 12.62 -2.15
C ALA A 117 -68.82 12.89 -2.33
N ASN A 118 -68.37 14.06 -1.89
CA ASN A 118 -66.94 14.38 -1.92
C ASN A 118 -66.19 13.31 -1.11
N SER A 119 -65.13 12.75 -1.69
CA SER A 119 -64.33 11.69 -1.07
C SER A 119 -63.47 12.18 0.11
N GLY A 120 -63.47 13.49 0.38
CA GLY A 120 -62.59 14.15 1.34
C GLY A 120 -61.20 14.50 0.80
N VAL A 121 -60.87 14.06 -0.42
CA VAL A 121 -59.61 14.41 -1.11
C VAL A 121 -59.79 15.74 -1.85
N SER A 122 -58.91 16.71 -1.59
CA SER A 122 -58.89 17.97 -2.34
C SER A 122 -58.56 17.71 -3.81
N SER A 123 -59.30 18.30 -4.75
CA SER A 123 -58.96 18.16 -6.17
C SER A 123 -57.60 18.80 -6.44
N GLY A 124 -56.70 18.09 -7.11
CA GLY A 124 -55.37 18.60 -7.40
C GLY A 124 -54.43 17.55 -7.97
N THR A 125 -53.24 18.01 -8.36
CA THR A 125 -52.14 17.14 -8.75
C THR A 125 -51.40 16.70 -7.50
N TYR A 126 -51.48 15.40 -7.22
CA TYR A 126 -50.61 14.70 -6.27
C TYR A 126 -49.43 14.12 -7.05
N THR A 127 -48.45 13.54 -6.36
CA THR A 127 -47.29 12.94 -7.03
C THR A 127 -47.77 11.96 -8.11
N LYS A 128 -47.57 12.36 -9.36
CA LYS A 128 -47.93 11.68 -10.60
C LYS A 128 -49.39 11.36 -10.88
N VAL A 129 -50.35 11.75 -10.04
CA VAL A 129 -51.78 11.54 -10.32
C VAL A 129 -52.56 12.83 -10.14
N THR A 130 -53.55 13.05 -11.00
CA THR A 130 -54.53 14.12 -10.82
C THR A 130 -55.86 13.51 -10.43
N VAL A 131 -56.47 14.02 -9.36
CA VAL A 131 -57.78 13.57 -8.90
C VAL A 131 -58.82 14.68 -9.03
N ASP A 132 -60.05 14.30 -9.37
CA ASP A 132 -61.19 15.22 -9.28
C ASP A 132 -61.70 15.37 -7.84
N ALA A 133 -62.64 16.28 -7.61
CA ALA A 133 -63.25 16.51 -6.29
C ALA A 133 -64.01 15.27 -5.74
N LYS A 134 -64.22 14.25 -6.58
CA LYS A 134 -64.85 12.97 -6.22
C LYS A 134 -63.80 11.91 -5.88
N GLY A 135 -62.51 12.25 -5.89
CA GLY A 135 -61.39 11.34 -5.58
C GLY A 135 -61.03 10.38 -6.71
N ARG A 136 -61.57 10.55 -7.91
CA ARG A 136 -61.25 9.68 -9.06
C ARG A 136 -59.96 10.13 -9.71
N VAL A 137 -59.07 9.19 -10.03
CA VAL A 137 -57.87 9.48 -10.82
C VAL A 137 -58.28 9.76 -12.27
N THR A 138 -57.91 10.94 -12.76
CA THR A 138 -58.27 11.43 -14.09
C THR A 138 -57.09 11.44 -15.06
N THR A 139 -55.87 11.47 -14.55
CA THR A 139 -54.62 11.37 -15.34
C THR A 139 -53.50 10.85 -14.45
N GLY A 140 -52.56 10.08 -15.01
CA GLY A 140 -51.39 9.53 -14.31
C GLY A 140 -50.12 9.58 -15.15
N ALA A 141 -48.95 9.53 -14.50
CA ALA A 141 -47.64 9.38 -15.15
C ALA A 141 -46.76 8.37 -14.40
N ASN A 142 -45.72 7.84 -15.06
CA ASN A 142 -44.75 6.94 -14.42
C ASN A 142 -43.89 7.70 -13.40
N ILE A 143 -43.59 7.04 -12.28
CA ILE A 143 -42.69 7.57 -11.25
C ILE A 143 -41.25 7.60 -11.81
N GLY A 144 -40.59 8.75 -11.69
CA GLY A 144 -39.17 8.94 -11.99
C GLY A 144 -38.34 9.13 -10.72
N SER A 145 -37.02 9.11 -10.85
CA SER A 145 -36.09 9.27 -9.72
C SER A 145 -36.25 10.59 -8.96
N GLY A 146 -36.67 11.66 -9.64
CA GLY A 146 -36.94 12.97 -9.01
C GLY A 146 -38.29 13.09 -8.30
N ASP A 147 -39.19 12.11 -8.44
CA ASP A 147 -40.47 12.06 -7.71
C ASP A 147 -40.35 11.40 -6.34
N LEU A 148 -39.22 10.72 -6.11
CA LEU A 148 -38.83 10.24 -4.80
C LEU A 148 -38.25 11.44 -4.03
N PRO A 149 -38.82 11.82 -2.87
CA PRO A 149 -38.23 12.85 -2.02
C PRO A 149 -36.76 12.53 -1.73
N ALA A 150 -35.93 13.55 -1.51
CA ALA A 150 -34.57 13.31 -1.05
C ALA A 150 -34.60 12.52 0.26
N HIS A 151 -34.10 11.29 0.22
CA HIS A 151 -33.97 10.44 1.40
C HIS A 151 -32.60 10.69 2.03
N ASN A 152 -32.56 11.27 3.22
CA ASN A 152 -31.33 11.32 4.03
C ASN A 152 -31.26 10.02 4.83
N HIS A 153 -30.42 9.07 4.41
CA HIS A 153 -30.22 7.83 5.13
C HIS A 153 -29.17 8.05 6.21
N THR A 154 -29.57 7.93 7.48
CA THR A 154 -28.67 7.86 8.62
C THR A 154 -28.12 6.44 8.79
N SER A 155 -27.05 6.27 9.57
CA SER A 155 -26.46 4.94 9.81
C SER A 155 -27.43 3.94 10.44
N THR A 156 -28.52 4.40 11.06
CA THR A 156 -29.59 3.56 11.62
C THR A 156 -30.60 3.09 10.58
N ASP A 157 -30.69 3.77 9.43
CA ASP A 157 -31.61 3.43 8.34
C ASP A 157 -31.07 2.32 7.42
N VAL A 158 -29.79 1.95 7.60
CA VAL A 158 -29.11 0.90 6.83
C VAL A 158 -28.70 -0.22 7.78
N THR A 159 -29.66 -1.07 8.12
CA THR A 159 -29.42 -2.24 8.99
C THR A 159 -28.82 -3.43 8.23
N ASP A 160 -29.01 -3.47 6.91
CA ASP A 160 -28.46 -4.49 6.01
C ASP A 160 -27.97 -3.83 4.73
N PHE A 161 -26.65 -3.69 4.59
CA PHE A 161 -26.08 -3.30 3.31
C PHE A 161 -26.47 -4.32 2.25
N HIS A 162 -27.30 -3.92 1.28
CA HIS A 162 -27.64 -4.71 0.08
C HIS A 162 -26.36 -5.25 -0.58
N THR A 163 -26.42 -6.41 -1.24
CA THR A 163 -25.24 -7.09 -1.83
C THR A 163 -24.40 -6.17 -2.73
N ALA A 164 -25.04 -5.23 -3.43
CA ALA A 164 -24.38 -4.23 -4.28
C ALA A 164 -23.50 -3.22 -3.50
N VAL A 165 -23.80 -2.93 -2.23
CA VAL A 165 -22.94 -2.06 -1.41
C VAL A 165 -21.69 -2.81 -0.94
N ARG A 166 -21.79 -4.15 -0.77
CA ARG A 166 -20.64 -5.01 -0.46
C ARG A 166 -19.67 -5.20 -1.63
N THR A 167 -20.07 -4.81 -2.84
CA THR A 167 -19.21 -4.82 -4.04
C THR A 167 -18.55 -3.47 -4.33
N ASN A 168 -18.84 -2.42 -3.56
CA ASN A 168 -18.14 -1.15 -3.71
C ASN A 168 -16.65 -1.37 -3.39
N ARG A 169 -15.80 -1.10 -4.36
CA ARG A 169 -14.36 -1.19 -4.15
C ARG A 169 -13.88 0.04 -3.40
N LEU A 170 -12.87 -0.14 -2.55
CA LEU A 170 -12.33 0.95 -1.73
C LEU A 170 -11.74 2.09 -2.59
N ASP A 171 -11.25 1.80 -3.79
CA ASP A 171 -10.75 2.80 -4.75
C ASP A 171 -11.85 3.60 -5.46
N GLN A 172 -13.11 3.17 -5.37
CA GLN A 172 -14.26 3.91 -5.90
C GLN A 172 -14.92 4.81 -4.83
N MET A 173 -14.45 4.72 -3.59
CA MET A 173 -14.90 5.57 -2.50
C MET A 173 -14.15 6.91 -2.54
N ALA A 174 -14.78 7.97 -2.04
CA ALA A 174 -14.09 9.23 -1.84
C ALA A 174 -12.91 9.04 -0.87
N ASN A 175 -11.81 9.77 -1.11
CA ASN A 175 -10.63 9.70 -0.28
C ASN A 175 -10.98 9.99 1.19
N PRO A 176 -10.46 9.20 2.15
CA PRO A 176 -10.64 9.47 3.57
C PRO A 176 -10.14 10.88 3.92
N THR A 177 -10.96 11.66 4.63
CA THR A 177 -10.60 13.00 5.14
C THR A 177 -10.08 12.96 6.59
N ALA A 178 -10.03 11.76 7.19
CA ALA A 178 -9.54 11.48 8.53
C ALA A 178 -8.87 10.10 8.59
N ASN A 179 -8.14 9.82 9.67
CA ASN A 179 -7.47 8.54 9.88
C ASN A 179 -8.49 7.38 9.94
N LEU A 180 -8.16 6.28 9.25
CA LEU A 180 -8.97 5.06 9.26
C LEU A 180 -8.65 4.24 10.52
N ASN A 181 -9.64 4.08 11.41
CA ASN A 181 -9.54 3.13 12.52
C ASN A 181 -10.08 1.76 12.10
N LEU A 182 -9.22 0.73 12.14
CA LEU A 182 -9.56 -0.65 11.77
C LEU A 182 -9.96 -1.55 12.94
N ASN A 183 -10.13 -1.01 14.16
CA ASN A 183 -10.55 -1.77 15.35
C ASN A 183 -9.71 -3.04 15.60
N GLY A 184 -8.39 -2.93 15.43
CA GLY A 184 -7.43 -4.03 15.63
C GLY A 184 -7.49 -5.15 14.58
N GLN A 185 -8.22 -4.97 13.48
CA GLN A 185 -8.33 -5.96 12.41
C GLN A 185 -7.10 -5.99 11.50
N LYS A 186 -6.87 -7.13 10.85
CA LYS A 186 -5.79 -7.31 9.86
C LYS A 186 -6.20 -6.78 8.49
N ILE A 187 -5.23 -6.20 7.76
CA ILE A 187 -5.33 -5.97 6.32
C ILE A 187 -4.70 -7.17 5.61
N THR A 188 -5.49 -7.97 4.90
CA THR A 188 -5.01 -9.15 4.16
C THR A 188 -4.80 -8.83 2.69
N ASN A 189 -3.91 -9.57 2.02
CA ASN A 189 -3.53 -9.35 0.61
C ASN A 189 -2.99 -7.94 0.29
N LEU A 190 -2.34 -7.31 1.27
CA LEU A 190 -1.61 -6.05 1.04
C LEU A 190 -0.34 -6.34 0.22
N ALA A 191 -0.13 -5.59 -0.85
CA ALA A 191 1.09 -5.70 -1.66
C ALA A 191 2.31 -5.13 -0.91
N GLU A 192 3.51 -5.54 -1.31
CA GLU A 192 4.73 -4.98 -0.73
C GLU A 192 4.92 -3.51 -1.13
N PRO A 193 5.41 -2.66 -0.22
CA PRO A 193 5.53 -1.22 -0.46
C PRO A 193 6.57 -0.93 -1.54
N THR A 194 6.29 0.05 -2.40
CA THR A 194 7.20 0.52 -3.46
C THR A 194 7.55 2.01 -3.31
N ALA A 195 6.66 2.80 -2.72
CA ALA A 195 6.87 4.20 -2.38
C ALA A 195 6.96 4.41 -0.86
N SER A 196 7.53 5.53 -0.43
CA SER A 196 7.75 5.83 1.00
C SER A 196 6.47 6.05 1.81
N GLY A 197 5.34 6.30 1.15
CA GLY A 197 4.02 6.46 1.81
C GLY A 197 3.17 5.20 1.84
N ASP A 198 3.64 4.10 1.24
CA ASP A 198 2.88 2.85 1.18
C ASP A 198 2.83 2.18 2.56
N ALA A 199 1.72 1.49 2.85
CA ALA A 199 1.68 0.60 3.99
C ALA A 199 2.62 -0.60 3.76
N ALA A 200 3.48 -0.91 4.72
CA ALA A 200 4.37 -2.05 4.64
C ALA A 200 3.72 -3.33 5.19
N THR A 201 3.94 -4.46 4.53
CA THR A 201 3.58 -5.75 5.13
C THR A 201 4.54 -6.11 6.26
N LYS A 202 4.08 -6.93 7.20
CA LYS A 202 4.93 -7.51 8.25
C LYS A 202 6.13 -8.26 7.65
N ASN A 203 5.91 -8.98 6.54
CA ASN A 203 6.94 -9.75 5.84
C ASN A 203 8.05 -8.85 5.29
N TYR A 204 7.71 -7.73 4.65
CA TYR A 204 8.72 -6.77 4.20
C TYR A 204 9.52 -6.18 5.34
N VAL A 205 8.86 -5.79 6.43
CA VAL A 205 9.56 -5.25 7.61
C VAL A 205 10.49 -6.31 8.20
N ASP A 206 10.00 -7.54 8.38
CA ASP A 206 10.79 -8.67 8.90
C ASP A 206 11.95 -9.04 7.98
N GLY A 207 11.74 -9.00 6.67
CA GLY A 207 12.77 -9.22 5.65
C GLY A 207 13.83 -8.12 5.64
N ALA A 208 13.42 -6.86 5.82
CA ALA A 208 14.33 -5.71 5.87
C ALA A 208 15.23 -5.73 7.11
N ILE A 209 14.77 -6.35 8.21
CA ILE A 209 15.57 -6.57 9.43
C ILE A 209 16.14 -8.00 9.52
N ALA A 210 15.98 -8.82 8.47
CA ALA A 210 16.38 -10.22 8.49
C ALA A 210 17.90 -10.36 8.63
N GLY A 211 18.32 -11.24 9.53
CA GLY A 211 19.72 -11.56 9.82
C GLY A 211 20.23 -11.07 11.17
N LEU A 212 19.52 -10.13 11.83
CA LEU A 212 19.89 -9.61 13.14
C LEU A 212 18.67 -9.55 14.06
N LYS A 213 18.73 -10.25 15.19
CA LYS A 213 17.70 -10.23 16.22
C LYS A 213 18.06 -9.19 17.26
N TRP A 214 17.70 -7.92 17.00
CA TRP A 214 17.93 -6.83 17.94
C TRP A 214 17.24 -7.11 19.29
N LYS A 215 18.01 -6.92 20.36
CA LYS A 215 17.62 -7.04 21.76
C LYS A 215 17.43 -5.66 22.36
N ALA A 216 16.74 -5.57 23.49
CA ALA A 216 16.73 -4.33 24.25
C ALA A 216 18.16 -3.94 24.63
N SER A 217 18.47 -2.65 24.54
CA SER A 217 19.80 -2.10 24.80
C SER A 217 20.32 -2.47 26.18
N VAL A 218 21.63 -2.40 26.33
CA VAL A 218 22.32 -2.60 27.60
C VAL A 218 22.95 -1.28 28.02
N LYS A 219 22.95 -1.02 29.32
CA LYS A 219 23.58 0.18 29.89
C LYS A 219 25.08 0.18 29.64
N VAL A 220 25.73 -0.98 29.77
CA VAL A 220 27.18 -1.12 29.62
C VAL A 220 27.56 -2.55 29.20
N ALA A 221 28.74 -2.71 28.59
CA ALA A 221 29.34 -4.00 28.28
C ALA A 221 30.60 -4.24 29.09
N THR A 222 30.89 -5.50 29.43
CA THR A 222 32.09 -5.82 30.20
C THR A 222 33.36 -5.56 29.40
N THR A 223 34.47 -5.27 30.09
CA THR A 223 35.84 -5.19 29.55
C THR A 223 36.76 -6.30 30.08
N ALA A 224 36.33 -7.00 31.13
CA ALA A 224 37.04 -8.09 31.78
C ALA A 224 36.03 -9.06 32.43
N ASN A 225 36.54 -10.13 33.04
CA ASN A 225 35.73 -11.06 33.82
C ASN A 225 35.14 -10.35 35.05
N ILE A 226 33.85 -10.59 35.33
CA ILE A 226 33.14 -10.00 36.47
C ILE A 226 32.51 -11.08 37.34
N THR A 227 32.05 -10.68 38.54
CA THR A 227 31.14 -11.49 39.35
C THR A 227 29.72 -11.18 38.91
N LEU A 228 28.93 -12.21 38.57
CA LEU A 228 27.53 -12.05 38.16
C LEU A 228 26.59 -11.91 39.38
N SER A 229 26.91 -10.97 40.28
CA SER A 229 26.08 -10.62 41.44
C SER A 229 26.34 -9.20 41.92
N GLY A 230 25.35 -8.61 42.59
CA GLY A 230 25.47 -7.30 43.24
C GLY A 230 25.63 -6.12 42.28
N ALA A 231 25.60 -4.91 42.83
CA ALA A 231 25.95 -3.69 42.11
C ALA A 231 27.48 -3.57 41.98
N GLN A 232 27.97 -3.05 40.86
CA GLN A 232 29.39 -2.91 40.57
C GLN A 232 29.65 -1.83 39.52
N THR A 233 30.92 -1.50 39.30
CA THR A 233 31.35 -0.58 38.23
C THR A 233 31.95 -1.38 37.08
N ILE A 234 31.39 -1.21 35.89
CA ILE A 234 31.81 -1.89 34.66
C ILE A 234 32.14 -0.82 33.63
N ASP A 235 33.32 -0.87 33.01
CA ASP A 235 33.74 0.10 31.98
C ASP A 235 33.59 1.58 32.41
N GLY A 236 33.80 1.87 33.69
CA GLY A 236 33.63 3.21 34.28
C GLY A 236 32.18 3.60 34.64
N VAL A 237 31.20 2.72 34.41
CA VAL A 237 29.77 2.97 34.68
C VAL A 237 29.30 2.15 35.88
N ALA A 238 28.65 2.80 36.86
CA ALA A 238 28.01 2.11 37.97
C ALA A 238 26.67 1.48 37.53
N VAL A 239 26.53 0.17 37.74
CA VAL A 239 25.31 -0.59 37.45
C VAL A 239 24.56 -0.94 38.74
N GLY A 240 23.25 -0.74 38.72
CA GLY A 240 22.32 -1.02 39.84
C GLY A 240 21.26 -2.05 39.45
N VAL A 241 20.47 -2.51 40.43
CA VAL A 241 19.43 -3.52 40.23
C VAL A 241 18.46 -3.11 39.11
N GLY A 242 18.21 -4.02 38.17
CA GLY A 242 17.36 -3.80 37.00
C GLY A 242 18.11 -3.31 35.75
N ASP A 243 19.34 -2.81 35.88
CA ASP A 243 20.15 -2.44 34.72
C ASP A 243 20.49 -3.68 33.87
N ARG A 244 20.58 -3.49 32.56
CA ARG A 244 20.99 -4.54 31.62
C ARG A 244 22.47 -4.40 31.28
N VAL A 245 23.21 -5.50 31.29
CA VAL A 245 24.65 -5.54 31.01
C VAL A 245 24.96 -6.60 29.95
N LEU A 246 25.71 -6.23 28.92
CA LEU A 246 26.30 -7.20 28.00
C LEU A 246 27.56 -7.79 28.66
N VAL A 247 27.46 -9.04 29.09
CA VAL A 247 28.56 -9.81 29.65
C VAL A 247 29.22 -10.59 28.51
N LYS A 248 30.37 -10.12 28.02
CA LYS A 248 31.08 -10.72 26.87
C LYS A 248 32.50 -11.23 27.17
N ASN A 249 33.01 -11.01 28.38
CA ASN A 249 34.39 -11.37 28.76
C ASN A 249 34.47 -12.21 30.04
N GLN A 250 33.51 -13.12 30.30
CA GLN A 250 33.69 -14.13 31.34
C GLN A 250 34.82 -15.08 30.96
N ASN A 251 35.57 -15.55 31.97
CA ASN A 251 36.57 -16.61 31.77
C ASN A 251 35.94 -17.91 31.24
N THR A 252 34.72 -18.22 31.70
CA THR A 252 33.90 -19.31 31.15
C THR A 252 32.93 -18.74 30.12
N ALA A 253 33.25 -18.89 28.84
CA ALA A 253 32.49 -18.27 27.75
C ALA A 253 31.01 -18.69 27.68
N SER A 254 30.61 -19.84 28.25
CA SER A 254 29.20 -20.24 28.34
C SER A 254 28.37 -19.37 29.30
N GLN A 255 29.04 -18.56 30.13
CA GLN A 255 28.42 -17.56 31.01
C GLN A 255 28.27 -16.19 30.34
N ASN A 256 28.77 -15.99 29.11
CA ASN A 256 28.54 -14.74 28.38
C ASN A 256 27.08 -14.63 27.92
N GLY A 257 26.58 -13.41 27.82
CA GLY A 257 25.23 -13.07 27.36
C GLY A 257 24.75 -11.74 27.92
N ILE A 258 23.46 -11.50 27.83
CA ILE A 258 22.83 -10.28 28.37
C ILE A 258 22.23 -10.61 29.72
N TYR A 259 22.61 -9.85 30.75
CA TYR A 259 22.19 -10.07 32.13
C TYR A 259 21.42 -8.87 32.67
N VAL A 260 20.49 -9.13 33.59
CA VAL A 260 19.83 -8.12 34.41
C VAL A 260 20.50 -8.12 35.78
N VAL A 261 20.97 -6.95 36.20
CA VAL A 261 21.66 -6.76 37.47
C VAL A 261 20.68 -7.01 38.63
N ALA A 262 21.15 -7.74 39.63
CA ALA A 262 20.40 -8.06 40.84
C ALA A 262 21.29 -7.89 42.08
N ALA A 263 20.68 -7.76 43.26
CA ALA A 263 21.42 -7.70 44.53
C ALA A 263 22.11 -9.03 44.85
N SER A 264 21.47 -10.15 44.50
CA SER A 264 22.05 -11.50 44.55
C SER A 264 22.59 -11.87 43.16
N THR A 265 22.55 -13.16 42.79
CA THR A 265 22.97 -13.64 41.47
C THR A 265 22.16 -12.98 40.36
N TRP A 266 22.86 -12.46 39.35
CA TRP A 266 22.25 -11.91 38.15
C TRP A 266 21.60 -13.02 37.32
N SER A 267 20.42 -12.73 36.77
CA SER A 267 19.77 -13.60 35.80
C SER A 267 20.06 -13.13 34.39
N ARG A 268 20.02 -14.04 33.41
CA ARG A 268 19.96 -13.64 32.00
C ARG A 268 18.69 -12.83 31.76
N ALA A 269 18.77 -11.92 30.81
CA ALA A 269 17.61 -11.15 30.38
C ALA A 269 16.60 -12.03 29.65
N THR A 270 15.30 -11.75 29.81
CA THR A 270 14.19 -12.53 29.26
C THR A 270 14.16 -12.60 27.73
N ASP A 271 14.80 -11.65 27.04
CA ASP A 271 14.94 -11.66 25.58
C ASP A 271 16.24 -12.36 25.10
N ALA A 272 16.99 -12.97 26.02
CA ALA A 272 18.30 -13.59 25.79
C ALA A 272 18.58 -14.75 26.79
N ASP A 273 17.53 -15.48 27.21
CA ASP A 273 17.61 -16.59 28.18
C ASP A 273 17.42 -17.98 27.57
N ALA A 274 17.21 -18.05 26.25
CA ALA A 274 17.27 -19.28 25.47
C ALA A 274 18.38 -19.25 24.40
N TRP A 275 18.97 -20.41 24.06
CA TRP A 275 20.02 -20.49 23.04
C TRP A 275 19.56 -19.94 21.69
N THR A 276 18.34 -20.30 21.28
CA THR A 276 17.72 -19.86 20.01
C THR A 276 17.53 -18.34 19.91
N GLU A 277 17.48 -17.64 21.05
CA GLU A 277 17.38 -16.20 21.12
C GLU A 277 18.73 -15.51 20.97
N LEU A 278 19.83 -16.17 21.36
CA LEU A 278 21.20 -15.70 21.21
C LEU A 278 21.72 -15.87 19.78
N VAL A 279 21.23 -16.84 19.03
CA VAL A 279 21.60 -17.01 17.61
C VAL A 279 21.23 -15.76 16.83
N SER A 280 22.26 -15.08 16.30
CA SER A 280 22.17 -13.80 15.58
C SER A 280 21.61 -12.63 16.42
N ALA A 281 21.69 -12.70 17.76
CA ALA A 281 21.29 -11.60 18.62
C ALA A 281 22.17 -10.37 18.39
N ALA A 282 21.57 -9.19 18.31
CA ALA A 282 22.29 -7.91 18.23
C ALA A 282 21.87 -7.00 19.39
N VAL A 283 22.79 -6.24 19.96
CA VAL A 283 22.50 -5.36 21.10
C VAL A 283 23.33 -4.08 21.04
N PHE A 284 22.73 -2.95 21.40
CA PHE A 284 23.42 -1.66 21.51
C PHE A 284 23.85 -1.39 22.95
N VAL A 285 25.04 -0.82 23.13
CA VAL A 285 25.64 -0.46 24.42
C VAL A 285 25.60 1.06 24.57
N GLU A 286 24.95 1.54 25.63
CA GLU A 286 24.66 2.97 25.80
C GLU A 286 25.79 3.77 26.45
N GLN A 287 26.55 3.18 27.37
CA GLN A 287 27.55 3.87 28.17
C GLN A 287 28.81 3.01 28.36
N GLY A 288 29.91 3.67 28.76
CA GLY A 288 31.21 3.04 28.97
C GLY A 288 32.35 3.96 28.56
N THR A 289 33.58 3.63 28.97
CA THR A 289 34.79 4.31 28.48
C THR A 289 35.29 3.67 27.18
N VAL A 290 35.17 2.34 27.08
CA VAL A 290 35.68 1.54 25.95
C VAL A 290 34.56 1.13 25.00
N ASN A 291 33.39 0.73 25.51
CA ASN A 291 32.33 0.10 24.72
C ASN A 291 31.08 0.98 24.55
N ALA A 292 31.13 2.28 24.93
CA ALA A 292 30.02 3.20 24.68
C ALA A 292 29.69 3.31 23.19
N ASP A 293 28.42 3.63 22.90
CA ASP A 293 27.89 3.92 21.56
C ASP A 293 28.21 2.82 20.51
N SER A 294 28.35 1.59 20.99
CA SER A 294 28.77 0.45 20.18
C SER A 294 27.67 -0.60 20.12
N ALA A 295 27.49 -1.21 18.97
CA ALA A 295 26.64 -2.38 18.84
C ALA A 295 27.48 -3.67 18.86
N TYR A 296 26.90 -4.77 19.33
CA TYR A 296 27.48 -6.11 19.36
C TYR A 296 26.53 -7.12 18.75
N THR A 297 27.08 -8.14 18.09
CA THR A 297 26.34 -9.29 17.57
C THR A 297 26.87 -10.58 18.15
N CYS A 298 25.97 -11.51 18.46
CA CYS A 298 26.29 -12.85 18.91
C CYS A 298 26.52 -13.74 17.68
N THR A 299 27.73 -14.29 17.58
CA THR A 299 28.16 -15.12 16.44
C THR A 299 28.07 -16.63 16.75
N SER A 300 27.40 -17.01 17.83
CA SER A 300 27.16 -18.41 18.16
C SER A 300 26.12 -19.03 17.23
N ASP A 301 26.44 -20.18 16.65
CA ASP A 301 25.58 -20.89 15.69
C ASP A 301 24.38 -21.60 16.36
N ALA A 302 23.39 -21.97 15.55
CA ALA A 302 22.28 -22.79 16.01
C ALA A 302 22.74 -24.19 16.48
N GLY A 303 22.05 -24.75 17.48
CA GLY A 303 22.28 -26.12 17.97
C GLY A 303 23.14 -26.25 19.24
N GLY A 304 23.56 -25.16 19.87
CA GLY A 304 24.21 -25.19 21.18
C GLY A 304 23.23 -25.21 22.36
N THR A 305 23.78 -25.33 23.56
CA THR A 305 23.04 -25.39 24.84
C THR A 305 23.51 -24.28 25.78
N LEU A 306 22.58 -23.46 26.24
CA LEU A 306 22.88 -22.35 27.15
C LEU A 306 23.48 -22.86 28.47
N GLY A 307 24.51 -22.18 28.97
CA GLY A 307 25.24 -22.55 30.19
C GLY A 307 26.31 -23.63 29.98
N SER A 308 26.34 -24.31 28.82
CA SER A 308 27.36 -25.31 28.49
C SER A 308 28.20 -24.91 27.26
N THR A 309 27.53 -24.56 26.15
CA THR A 309 28.20 -24.10 24.93
C THR A 309 28.68 -22.65 25.10
N ALA A 310 29.86 -22.33 24.55
CA ALA A 310 30.41 -20.98 24.58
C ALA A 310 29.52 -19.97 23.82
N VAL A 311 29.27 -18.82 24.45
CA VAL A 311 28.55 -17.69 23.84
C VAL A 311 29.56 -16.62 23.44
N THR A 312 29.64 -16.33 22.14
CA THR A 312 30.64 -15.41 21.58
C THR A 312 29.95 -14.16 21.06
N TRP A 313 30.42 -12.99 21.50
CA TRP A 313 29.96 -11.68 21.02
C TRP A 313 31.09 -10.94 20.34
N THR A 314 30.80 -10.35 19.20
CA THR A 314 31.73 -9.48 18.45
C THR A 314 31.08 -8.12 18.25
N THR A 315 31.88 -7.07 18.05
CA THR A 315 31.33 -5.75 17.70
C THR A 315 30.56 -5.85 16.39
N PHE A 316 29.34 -5.33 16.38
CA PHE A 316 28.53 -5.05 15.21
C PHE A 316 29.08 -3.83 14.47
N ALA A 317 30.37 -3.88 14.13
CA ALA A 317 30.89 -3.13 13.02
C ALA A 317 30.75 -4.06 11.81
N GLY A 318 30.19 -3.58 10.70
CA GLY A 318 30.22 -4.35 9.46
C GLY A 318 31.65 -4.85 9.26
N THR A 319 31.84 -6.17 9.25
CA THR A 319 33.16 -6.81 9.23
C THR A 319 33.88 -6.45 7.93
N GLN A 320 34.47 -5.26 7.87
CA GLN A 320 35.49 -4.94 6.89
C GLN A 320 36.81 -5.41 7.51
N THR A 321 37.09 -6.70 7.41
CA THR A 321 38.42 -7.22 7.69
C THR A 321 39.35 -6.74 6.59
N PHE A 322 40.00 -5.61 6.82
CA PHE A 322 41.09 -5.16 5.98
C PHE A 322 42.35 -5.93 6.39
N SER A 323 42.80 -6.85 5.53
CA SER A 323 44.07 -7.55 5.70
C SER A 323 45.21 -6.70 5.15
N ALA A 324 46.28 -6.54 5.92
CA ALA A 324 47.51 -5.96 5.42
C ALA A 324 48.37 -7.07 4.81
N SER A 325 48.83 -6.88 3.58
CA SER A 325 49.74 -7.82 2.90
C SER A 325 50.68 -7.06 1.95
N LEU A 326 51.65 -7.75 1.36
CA LEU A 326 52.56 -7.19 0.33
C LEU A 326 53.25 -5.87 0.74
N GLY A 327 53.90 -5.85 1.91
CA GLY A 327 54.66 -4.68 2.37
C GLY A 327 53.83 -3.62 3.07
N VAL A 328 52.58 -3.91 3.41
CA VAL A 328 51.75 -3.09 4.30
C VAL A 328 51.49 -3.87 5.60
N GLN A 329 51.52 -3.17 6.73
CA GLN A 329 51.14 -3.67 8.06
C GLN A 329 50.00 -2.82 8.63
N LYS A 330 49.12 -3.45 9.39
CA LYS A 330 48.05 -2.78 10.13
C LYS A 330 48.53 -2.52 11.56
N VAL A 331 48.56 -1.25 11.97
CA VAL A 331 48.94 -0.84 13.33
C VAL A 331 47.75 -0.12 13.96
N GLY A 332 47.01 -0.81 14.83
CA GLY A 332 45.72 -0.32 15.32
C GLY A 332 44.74 -0.16 14.17
N ASN A 333 44.23 1.05 13.94
CA ASN A 333 43.31 1.39 12.84
C ASN A 333 44.01 1.99 11.61
N ASP A 334 45.34 2.11 11.64
CA ASP A 334 46.14 2.74 10.60
C ASP A 334 46.83 1.68 9.72
N PHE A 335 47.03 1.98 8.44
CA PHE A 335 47.78 1.15 7.50
C PHE A 335 49.11 1.82 7.20
N ARG A 336 50.20 1.11 7.50
CA ARG A 336 51.57 1.62 7.34
C ARG A 336 52.38 0.71 6.45
N ALA A 337 53.42 1.25 5.82
CA ALA A 337 54.42 0.40 5.20
C ALA A 337 55.04 -0.53 6.25
N SER A 338 55.18 -1.80 5.90
CA SER A 338 56.05 -2.75 6.59
C SER A 338 57.44 -2.61 5.97
N PHE A 339 58.47 -2.60 6.81
CA PHE A 339 59.85 -2.43 6.37
C PHE A 339 60.73 -3.47 7.06
N GLU A 340 61.73 -3.99 6.35
CA GLU A 340 62.75 -4.83 6.95
C GLU A 340 63.72 -3.98 7.78
N THR A 341 64.52 -4.63 8.63
CA THR A 341 65.38 -3.94 9.60
C THR A 341 66.49 -3.09 8.95
N ASP A 342 66.87 -3.33 7.69
CA ASP A 342 68.10 -2.80 7.10
C ASP A 342 67.96 -1.99 5.79
N SER A 343 66.79 -1.97 5.16
CA SER A 343 66.60 -1.42 3.79
C SER A 343 65.98 -0.02 3.80
N ILE A 344 64.77 0.07 4.33
CA ILE A 344 63.91 1.26 4.39
C ILE A 344 63.38 1.40 5.81
N GLU A 345 63.03 2.61 6.24
CA GLU A 345 62.49 2.85 7.57
C GLU A 345 61.48 4.00 7.55
N LEU A 346 60.62 4.00 8.57
CA LEU A 346 59.91 5.20 9.01
C LEU A 346 60.72 5.87 10.12
N ASN A 347 61.15 7.12 9.91
CA ASN A 347 61.65 7.96 11.00
C ASN A 347 60.66 9.11 11.22
N GLY A 348 59.89 9.01 12.30
CA GLY A 348 58.72 9.86 12.51
C GLY A 348 57.71 9.67 11.37
N ASN A 349 57.37 10.76 10.68
CA ASN A 349 56.39 10.77 9.59
C ASN A 349 57.00 10.57 8.19
N ASN A 350 58.32 10.40 8.08
CA ASN A 350 59.01 10.31 6.80
C ASN A 350 59.37 8.87 6.44
N PHE A 351 58.97 8.43 5.24
CA PHE A 351 59.43 7.19 4.61
C PHE A 351 60.76 7.42 3.89
N ARG A 352 61.78 6.62 4.20
CA ARG A 352 63.15 6.85 3.69
C ARG A 352 63.99 5.57 3.61
N VAL A 353 65.07 5.63 2.85
CA VAL A 353 66.15 4.63 2.89
C VAL A 353 66.82 4.69 4.26
N LYS A 354 67.04 3.52 4.87
CA LYS A 354 67.76 3.42 6.13
C LYS A 354 69.25 3.63 5.87
N THR A 355 69.81 4.67 6.48
CA THR A 355 71.24 4.99 6.40
C THR A 355 71.77 5.06 7.82
N ASP A 356 72.83 4.33 8.12
CA ASP A 356 73.58 4.48 9.37
C ASP A 356 75.06 4.75 9.08
N THR A 357 75.85 5.00 10.13
CA THR A 357 77.27 5.33 9.98
C THR A 357 78.14 4.14 9.51
N THR A 358 77.57 2.96 9.33
CA THR A 358 78.27 1.72 8.95
C THR A 358 77.84 1.17 7.59
N LYS A 359 76.72 1.62 7.02
CA LYS A 359 76.28 1.20 5.68
C LYS A 359 76.95 2.00 4.55
N ALA A 360 76.94 1.42 3.35
CA ALA A 360 77.56 1.98 2.14
C ALA A 360 76.82 3.18 1.54
N ILE A 361 75.61 3.50 2.02
CA ILE A 361 74.79 4.61 1.54
C ILE A 361 74.52 5.57 2.70
N GLU A 362 74.65 6.86 2.43
CA GLU A 362 74.43 7.92 3.41
C GLU A 362 73.48 9.00 2.88
N ARG A 363 72.89 9.75 3.81
CA ARG A 363 72.12 10.96 3.49
C ARG A 363 72.99 12.20 3.71
N THR A 364 73.14 12.98 2.67
CA THR A 364 73.80 14.29 2.70
C THR A 364 72.76 15.41 2.55
N ALA A 365 73.19 16.66 2.64
CA ALA A 365 72.34 17.81 2.30
C ALA A 365 71.84 17.78 0.84
N GLY A 366 72.56 17.08 -0.05
CA GLY A 366 72.20 16.90 -1.47
C GLY A 366 71.34 15.67 -1.77
N GLY A 367 70.94 14.90 -0.76
CA GLY A 367 70.13 13.68 -0.94
C GLY A 367 70.88 12.40 -0.60
N LEU A 368 70.57 11.32 -1.31
CA LEU A 368 71.18 10.00 -1.09
C LEU A 368 72.51 9.88 -1.85
N ALA A 369 73.57 9.46 -1.17
CA ALA A 369 74.90 9.31 -1.75
C ALA A 369 75.57 8.00 -1.32
N VAL A 370 76.61 7.58 -2.04
CA VAL A 370 77.51 6.51 -1.58
C VAL A 370 78.41 7.07 -0.49
N LYS A 371 78.52 6.33 0.62
CA LYS A 371 79.40 6.67 1.71
C LYS A 371 80.84 6.35 1.35
N ALA A 372 81.59 7.36 0.94
CA ALA A 372 83.04 7.27 0.76
C ALA A 372 83.73 7.28 2.12
N ASP A 373 84.60 6.30 2.38
CA ASP A 373 85.41 6.25 3.60
C ASP A 373 86.60 7.24 3.57
N GLY A 374 86.90 7.79 2.38
CA GLY A 374 88.04 8.67 2.14
C GLY A 374 89.40 7.96 2.18
N THR A 375 89.42 6.64 2.40
CA THR A 375 90.66 5.84 2.50
C THR A 375 90.79 4.89 1.33
N THR A 376 89.73 4.17 0.96
CA THR A 376 89.68 3.28 -0.20
C THR A 376 88.88 3.89 -1.36
N ILE A 377 87.78 4.58 -1.04
CA ILE A 377 86.86 5.20 -2.00
C ILE A 377 86.71 6.68 -1.63
N GLU A 378 86.78 7.56 -2.64
CA GLU A 378 86.61 9.00 -2.52
C GLU A 378 85.51 9.50 -3.47
N ILE A 379 84.89 10.62 -3.09
CA ILE A 379 84.11 11.44 -4.03
C ILE A 379 84.99 12.62 -4.42
N SER A 380 85.42 12.65 -5.67
CA SER A 380 86.27 13.71 -6.21
C SER A 380 85.65 14.27 -7.48
N GLY A 381 85.53 15.60 -7.55
CA GLY A 381 84.88 16.29 -8.67
C GLY A 381 83.44 15.84 -8.94
N GLY A 382 82.72 15.34 -7.93
CA GLY A 382 81.34 14.83 -8.08
C GLY A 382 81.23 13.40 -8.63
N THR A 383 82.35 12.69 -8.79
CA THR A 383 82.38 11.28 -9.22
C THR A 383 82.87 10.37 -8.11
N LEU A 384 82.36 9.13 -8.07
CA LEU A 384 82.87 8.08 -7.20
C LEU A 384 84.16 7.51 -7.79
N SER A 385 85.25 7.53 -7.03
CA SER A 385 86.56 7.03 -7.47
C SER A 385 87.23 6.22 -6.37
N LEU A 386 88.22 5.41 -6.75
CA LEU A 386 89.17 4.84 -5.82
C LEU A 386 90.17 5.93 -5.41
N VAL A 387 90.55 5.92 -4.13
CA VAL A 387 91.60 6.80 -3.62
C VAL A 387 92.91 6.52 -4.35
N ASN A 388 93.75 7.56 -4.45
CA ASN A 388 95.01 7.54 -5.21
C ASN A 388 95.96 6.37 -4.89
N ALA A 389 95.93 5.81 -3.68
CA ALA A 389 96.75 4.66 -3.29
C ALA A 389 96.26 3.33 -3.90
N TYR A 390 94.99 3.24 -4.30
CA TYR A 390 94.33 2.00 -4.70
C TYR A 390 93.90 1.96 -6.17
N ARG A 391 94.08 3.06 -6.93
CA ARG A 391 93.83 3.08 -8.38
C ARG A 391 95.13 2.97 -9.18
N THR A 392 95.14 2.11 -10.18
CA THR A 392 96.18 2.10 -11.22
C THR A 392 96.03 3.35 -12.09
N ARG A 393 97.07 4.16 -12.14
CA ARG A 393 97.16 5.35 -12.99
C ARG A 393 97.91 5.00 -14.27
N LYS A 394 97.57 5.73 -15.33
CA LYS A 394 98.24 5.64 -16.63
C LYS A 394 98.68 7.03 -17.05
N PHE A 395 99.94 7.14 -17.42
CA PHE A 395 100.54 8.32 -18.01
C PHE A 395 101.00 7.90 -19.39
N VAL A 396 100.73 8.75 -20.38
CA VAL A 396 101.20 8.58 -21.74
C VAL A 396 101.92 9.86 -22.12
N GLY A 397 103.18 9.74 -22.51
CA GLY A 397 104.01 10.84 -22.95
C GLY A 397 104.73 10.53 -24.26
N THR A 398 105.42 11.53 -24.78
CA THR A 398 106.21 11.41 -26.01
C THR A 398 107.66 11.73 -25.72
N ILE A 399 108.56 10.86 -26.17
CA ILE A 399 109.99 11.11 -26.19
C ILE A 399 110.35 11.50 -27.62
N THR A 400 111.02 12.64 -27.78
CA THR A 400 111.50 13.09 -29.09
C THR A 400 113.02 12.97 -29.12
N GLY A 401 113.54 12.13 -30.02
CA GLY A 401 114.97 12.00 -30.27
C GLY A 401 115.57 13.32 -30.73
N ASN A 402 116.77 13.62 -30.25
CA ASN A 402 117.55 14.79 -30.65
C ASN A 402 118.86 14.41 -31.36
N GLY A 403 119.06 13.12 -31.64
CA GLY A 403 120.26 12.58 -32.28
C GLY A 403 121.50 12.50 -31.38
N SER A 404 121.45 12.89 -30.10
CA SER A 404 122.64 12.93 -29.22
C SER A 404 122.39 12.41 -27.81
N ALA A 405 121.31 12.81 -27.16
CA ALA A 405 120.96 12.33 -25.82
C ALA A 405 120.53 10.87 -25.87
N LYS A 406 121.07 10.07 -24.94
CA LYS A 406 120.64 8.69 -24.72
C LYS A 406 119.60 8.58 -23.62
N THR A 407 119.53 9.56 -22.72
CA THR A 407 118.66 9.57 -21.56
C THR A 407 117.57 10.64 -21.67
N PHE A 408 116.35 10.28 -21.28
CA PHE A 408 115.20 11.17 -21.30
C PHE A 408 114.41 11.03 -19.99
N ALA A 409 114.16 12.15 -19.32
CA ALA A 409 113.34 12.19 -18.11
C ALA A 409 111.85 12.21 -18.47
N VAL A 410 111.08 11.32 -17.85
CA VAL A 410 109.63 11.16 -18.03
C VAL A 410 108.95 11.41 -16.69
N THR A 411 108.24 12.53 -16.60
CA THR A 411 107.52 12.95 -15.37
C THR A 411 106.08 12.46 -15.42
N HIS A 412 105.73 11.50 -14.55
CA HIS A 412 104.42 10.85 -14.51
C HIS A 412 103.53 11.30 -13.34
N ASN A 413 104.09 11.95 -12.30
CA ASN A 413 103.34 12.51 -11.16
C ASN A 413 102.46 11.51 -10.37
N PHE A 414 102.85 10.23 -10.28
CA PHE A 414 102.06 9.22 -9.56
C PHE A 414 102.30 9.18 -8.05
N ALA A 415 103.30 9.92 -7.56
CA ALA A 415 103.76 9.88 -6.17
C ALA A 415 104.16 8.46 -5.67
N THR A 416 104.56 7.57 -6.59
CA THR A 416 105.11 6.24 -6.28
C THR A 416 106.26 5.88 -7.24
N ARG A 417 107.21 5.07 -6.77
CA ARG A 417 108.25 4.46 -7.63
C ARG A 417 107.81 3.12 -8.22
N GLU A 418 106.69 2.57 -7.77
CA GLU A 418 106.14 1.28 -8.20
C GLU A 418 105.45 1.43 -9.56
N VAL A 419 106.27 1.66 -10.59
CA VAL A 419 105.79 1.88 -11.95
C VAL A 419 106.35 0.86 -12.93
N ILE A 420 105.53 0.50 -13.91
CA ILE A 420 105.90 -0.23 -15.12
C ILE A 420 106.02 0.80 -16.24
N VAL A 421 107.14 0.78 -16.94
CA VAL A 421 107.43 1.71 -18.04
C VAL A 421 107.61 0.90 -19.30
N GLU A 422 106.84 1.23 -20.32
CA GLU A 422 106.95 0.67 -21.66
C GLU A 422 107.16 1.80 -22.65
N VAL A 423 108.07 1.60 -23.60
CA VAL A 423 108.27 2.53 -24.71
C VAL A 423 108.10 1.76 -26.00
N TYR A 424 107.33 2.32 -26.93
CA TYR A 424 107.12 1.71 -28.24
C TYR A 424 107.19 2.77 -29.35
N ASP A 425 107.51 2.32 -30.56
CA ASP A 425 107.45 3.18 -31.75
C ASP A 425 105.97 3.38 -32.15
N PRO A 426 105.42 4.61 -32.13
CA PRO A 426 104.01 4.82 -32.47
C PRO A 426 103.67 4.53 -33.94
N THR A 427 104.67 4.32 -34.79
CA THR A 427 104.48 3.97 -36.21
C THR A 427 104.41 2.47 -36.43
N THR A 428 105.30 1.69 -35.79
CA THR A 428 105.38 0.24 -35.99
C THR A 428 104.73 -0.57 -34.86
N TYR A 429 104.48 0.06 -33.70
CA TYR A 429 104.03 -0.54 -32.45
C TYR A 429 105.01 -1.55 -31.83
N ASP A 430 106.25 -1.59 -32.31
CA ASP A 430 107.28 -2.42 -31.70
C ASP A 430 107.73 -1.83 -30.37
N THR A 431 107.81 -2.69 -29.34
CA THR A 431 108.38 -2.31 -28.04
C THR A 431 109.87 -2.09 -28.18
N ILE A 432 110.33 -0.94 -27.68
CA ILE A 432 111.73 -0.57 -27.63
C ILE A 432 112.31 -0.99 -26.29
N LEU A 433 113.29 -1.90 -26.32
CA LEU A 433 114.02 -2.31 -25.13
C LEU A 433 115.00 -1.22 -24.71
N LEU A 434 114.88 -0.79 -23.45
CA LEU A 434 115.63 0.31 -22.89
C LEU A 434 115.92 0.11 -21.40
N GLY A 435 116.88 0.88 -20.88
CA GLY A 435 117.11 0.98 -19.44
C GLY A 435 116.07 1.89 -18.79
N VAL A 436 115.51 1.48 -17.64
CA VAL A 436 114.58 2.33 -16.86
C VAL A 436 115.17 2.56 -15.47
N THR A 437 115.42 3.82 -15.14
CA THR A 437 115.79 4.24 -13.78
C THR A 437 114.60 4.94 -13.11
N ARG A 438 114.27 4.57 -11.88
CA ARG A 438 113.17 5.15 -11.09
C ARG A 438 113.71 6.25 -10.16
N ASN A 439 113.99 7.42 -10.73
CA ASN A 439 114.70 8.52 -10.07
C ASN A 439 113.96 9.03 -8.84
N SER A 440 112.65 9.30 -8.96
CA SER A 440 111.80 9.80 -7.88
C SER A 440 110.42 9.14 -7.90
N THR A 441 109.55 9.52 -6.96
CA THR A 441 108.15 9.09 -6.93
C THR A 441 107.29 9.70 -8.05
N ASN A 442 107.80 10.67 -8.81
CA ASN A 442 107.07 11.35 -9.88
C ASN A 442 107.78 11.31 -11.23
N GLN A 443 108.98 10.71 -11.31
CA GLN A 443 109.79 10.74 -12.52
C GLN A 443 110.63 9.47 -12.67
N VAL A 444 110.66 8.95 -13.89
CA VAL A 444 111.57 7.91 -14.36
C VAL A 444 112.48 8.47 -15.46
N THR A 445 113.68 7.93 -15.62
CA THR A 445 114.56 8.21 -16.75
C THR A 445 114.68 6.96 -17.60
N VAL A 446 114.40 7.08 -18.89
CA VAL A 446 114.61 6.02 -19.88
C VAL A 446 115.93 6.23 -20.60
N GLU A 447 116.66 5.15 -20.86
CA GLU A 447 117.96 5.17 -21.51
C GLU A 447 117.98 4.25 -22.75
N PHE A 448 118.20 4.86 -23.91
CA PHE A 448 118.38 4.13 -25.17
C PHE A 448 119.83 3.68 -25.32
N ALA A 449 120.04 2.45 -25.80
CA ALA A 449 121.39 1.94 -26.10
C ALA A 449 122.11 2.84 -27.15
N VAL A 450 121.34 3.35 -28.12
CA VAL A 450 121.78 4.27 -29.17
C VAL A 450 120.91 5.52 -29.12
N ALA A 451 121.50 6.71 -29.24
CA ALA A 451 120.77 7.97 -29.23
C ALA A 451 119.70 7.95 -30.34
N PRO A 452 118.41 8.18 -30.02
CA PRO A 452 117.37 8.12 -31.03
C PRO A 452 117.55 9.23 -32.07
N VAL A 453 117.24 8.91 -33.33
CA VAL A 453 117.39 9.83 -34.46
C VAL A 453 116.65 11.13 -34.18
N ASN A 454 117.22 12.27 -34.62
CA ASN A 454 116.62 13.57 -34.45
C ASN A 454 115.17 13.59 -34.99
N ALA A 455 114.25 14.15 -34.21
CA ALA A 455 112.81 14.21 -34.45
C ALA A 455 112.05 12.86 -34.47
N LYS A 456 112.72 11.71 -34.29
CA LYS A 456 112.01 10.43 -34.13
C LYS A 456 111.27 10.41 -32.80
N GLN A 457 109.97 10.16 -32.83
CA GLN A 457 109.13 10.10 -31.65
C GLN A 457 108.90 8.66 -31.18
N TYR A 458 108.86 8.49 -29.86
CA TYR A 458 108.46 7.25 -29.20
C TYR A 458 107.37 7.57 -28.18
N THR A 459 106.41 6.65 -28.02
CA THR A 459 105.41 6.75 -26.97
C THR A 459 105.94 6.08 -25.72
N VAL A 460 105.91 6.79 -24.60
CA VAL A 460 106.18 6.20 -23.28
C VAL A 460 104.87 6.05 -22.53
N VAL A 461 104.59 4.84 -22.07
CA VAL A 461 103.48 4.52 -21.19
C VAL A 461 104.04 4.18 -19.83
N VAL A 462 103.59 4.90 -18.80
CA VAL A 462 103.91 4.62 -17.40
C VAL A 462 102.63 4.21 -16.70
N ILE A 463 102.63 3.02 -16.11
CA ILE A 463 101.51 2.47 -15.33
C ILE A 463 101.98 2.29 -13.88
N GLY A 464 101.20 2.74 -12.90
CA GLY A 464 101.48 2.54 -11.47
C GLY A 464 100.62 3.39 -10.58
#